data_AF-A0A8H2ZUE6-F1
#
_entry.id   AF-A0A8H2ZUE6-F1
#
_cell.length_a   1.000
_cell.length_b   1.000
_cell.length_c   1.000
_cell.angle_alpha   90.00
_cell.angle_beta   90.00
_cell.angle_gamma   90.00
#
_symmetry.space_group_name_H-M   'P 1'
#
loop_
_entity.id
_entity.type
_entity.pdbx_description
1 polymer ?
#
loop_
_entity_poly.entity_id
_entity_poly.type
_entity_poly.pdbx_seq_one_letter_code
_entity_poly.pdbx_strand_id
1 'polypeptide(L)'
;MPKRGWVWVGPNYIDSDEERPAKKKPAARGKKGKAVAPNWSAAAHPGWSDSQPAGTWGKRCVDTWCLLAPYDSTITEAQWKKYYELNTLRGGNSDPIESEELDQPTWTVLEDSSENIAAAIMGSTQLQDANRKKRIAYVLLGSFYYVRVVGSDEGNGPPEPRHLDVYSRLYSPFGIGTSVDLHYEYYHRRRSQRQNDERLATLTAKLRTIADCGAESPSQSEDNSDEEAEDSDNAYVIFGGQEDGNGGLSTHFINEVTLKQFESSLFGTKGWLSSRKMVDILLAGGGVLQYHEADTEAAVSFLNKFQYFTGENTGKRALAPEIKRMVLGEPDIPADSPYCVPQRRLWLAHQG
;
A
#
# COMPACT_ATOMS: atom_id res chain seq x y z
N MET A 1 -2.85 -56.62 3.80
CA MET A 1 -3.03 -55.19 3.46
C MET A 1 -2.37 -54.34 4.54
N PRO A 2 -1.21 -53.73 4.29
CA PRO A 2 -0.62 -52.81 5.25
C PRO A 2 -1.17 -51.40 5.02
N LYS A 3 -1.74 -50.82 6.07
CA LYS A 3 -2.13 -49.42 6.19
C LYS A 3 -0.89 -48.54 5.96
N ARG A 4 -0.89 -47.69 4.93
CA ARG A 4 0.14 -46.66 4.77
C ARG A 4 -0.30 -45.45 5.58
N GLY A 5 0.40 -45.21 6.69
CA GLY A 5 0.33 -43.96 7.43
C GLY A 5 1.10 -42.87 6.69
N TRP A 6 0.61 -41.64 6.78
CA TRP A 6 1.29 -40.46 6.26
C TRP A 6 2.50 -40.15 7.13
N VAL A 7 3.66 -39.97 6.51
CA VAL A 7 4.88 -39.49 7.16
C VAL A 7 5.00 -38.00 6.86
N TRP A 8 5.05 -37.19 7.91
CA TRP A 8 5.40 -35.78 7.82
C TRP A 8 6.86 -35.64 7.45
N VAL A 9 7.17 -34.99 6.32
CA VAL A 9 8.54 -34.70 5.91
C VAL A 9 8.75 -33.20 6.06
N GLY A 10 9.46 -32.81 7.13
CA GLY A 10 9.87 -31.43 7.37
C GLY A 10 10.83 -30.91 6.28
N PRO A 11 11.16 -29.60 6.30
CA PRO A 11 11.55 -28.81 5.13
C PRO A 11 12.94 -29.11 4.51
N ASN A 12 13.60 -30.22 4.85
CA ASN A 12 14.98 -30.50 4.40
C ASN A 12 15.21 -31.91 3.82
N TYR A 13 14.19 -32.61 3.35
CA TYR A 13 14.41 -33.86 2.60
C TYR A 13 14.63 -33.55 1.11
N ILE A 14 15.83 -33.86 0.62
CA ILE A 14 16.18 -33.87 -0.80
C ILE A 14 16.45 -35.32 -1.16
N ASP A 15 15.69 -35.85 -2.11
CA ASP A 15 15.96 -37.14 -2.72
C ASP A 15 15.51 -37.10 -4.18
N SER A 16 16.45 -36.71 -5.05
CA SER A 16 16.64 -37.26 -6.39
C SER A 16 17.72 -36.46 -7.12
N ASP A 17 18.78 -37.17 -7.48
CA ASP A 17 19.86 -36.75 -8.38
C ASP A 17 19.34 -36.52 -9.82
N GLU A 18 18.67 -35.40 -10.05
CA GLU A 18 18.55 -34.81 -11.39
C GLU A 18 19.09 -33.38 -11.33
N GLU A 19 19.97 -33.05 -12.28
CA GLU A 19 20.73 -31.80 -12.35
C GLU A 19 19.83 -30.58 -12.11
N ARG A 20 19.93 -30.00 -10.91
CA ARG A 20 19.38 -28.68 -10.63
C ARG A 20 19.95 -27.70 -11.67
N PRO A 21 19.11 -26.98 -12.44
CA PRO A 21 19.60 -25.82 -13.16
C PRO A 21 20.24 -24.90 -12.11
N ALA A 22 21.52 -24.57 -12.33
CA ALA A 22 22.33 -23.78 -11.42
C ALA A 22 21.52 -22.60 -10.90
N LYS A 23 21.41 -22.46 -9.56
CA LYS A 23 20.77 -21.31 -8.90
C LYS A 23 21.22 -20.04 -9.60
N LYS A 24 20.34 -19.45 -10.42
CA LYS A 24 20.59 -18.15 -11.04
C LYS A 24 20.91 -17.20 -9.88
N LYS A 25 22.10 -16.58 -9.94
CA LYS A 25 22.46 -15.51 -9.00
C LYS A 25 21.30 -14.50 -8.96
N PRO A 26 20.92 -13.97 -7.78
CA PRO A 26 19.85 -12.99 -7.71
C PRO A 26 20.13 -11.86 -8.70
N ALA A 27 19.10 -11.48 -9.45
CA ALA A 27 19.13 -10.40 -10.42
C ALA A 27 19.75 -9.13 -9.81
N ALA A 28 20.38 -8.32 -10.67
CA ALA A 28 21.18 -7.16 -10.30
C ALA A 28 20.52 -6.31 -9.21
N ARG A 29 21.11 -6.39 -8.02
CA ARG A 29 20.77 -5.61 -6.83
C ARG A 29 20.92 -4.12 -7.18
N GLY A 30 19.83 -3.33 -7.11
CA GLY A 30 19.84 -1.89 -7.40
C GLY A 30 20.95 -1.12 -6.66
N LYS A 31 21.40 0.02 -7.21
CA LYS A 31 22.51 0.79 -6.62
C LYS A 31 22.11 1.38 -5.26
N LYS A 32 23.01 1.29 -4.26
CA LYS A 32 22.85 2.00 -2.98
C LYS A 32 22.92 3.51 -3.22
N GLY A 33 21.76 4.17 -3.21
CA GLY A 33 21.67 5.62 -3.27
C GLY A 33 21.88 6.29 -1.91
N LYS A 34 21.92 7.62 -1.94
CA LYS A 34 21.85 8.48 -0.75
C LYS A 34 20.52 9.21 -0.77
N ALA A 35 19.86 9.23 0.38
CA ALA A 35 18.65 10.00 0.57
C ALA A 35 18.95 11.51 0.46
N VAL A 36 17.99 12.25 -0.08
CA VAL A 36 17.98 13.72 -0.15
C VAL A 36 17.02 14.23 0.92
N ALA A 37 17.36 15.31 1.61
CA ALA A 37 16.45 15.91 2.58
C ALA A 37 15.19 16.44 1.89
N PRO A 38 13.98 16.17 2.43
CA PRO A 38 12.75 16.68 1.84
C PRO A 38 12.73 18.21 1.88
N ASN A 39 12.30 18.84 0.79
CA ASN A 39 12.15 20.29 0.69
C ASN A 39 10.73 20.64 0.28
N TRP A 40 9.92 21.05 1.25
CA TRP A 40 8.52 21.43 1.05
C TRP A 40 8.30 22.95 0.94
N SER A 41 9.38 23.73 0.79
CA SER A 41 9.27 25.19 0.76
C SER A 41 8.50 25.68 -0.46
N ALA A 42 7.82 26.82 -0.31
CA ALA A 42 7.12 27.50 -1.41
C ALA A 42 8.04 27.84 -2.61
N ALA A 43 9.35 27.94 -2.39
CA ALA A 43 10.33 28.15 -3.45
C ALA A 43 10.51 26.90 -4.33
N ALA A 44 10.45 25.70 -3.75
CA ALA A 44 10.49 24.44 -4.49
C ALA A 44 9.12 24.06 -5.06
N HIS A 45 8.04 24.47 -4.39
CA HIS A 45 6.67 24.17 -4.76
C HIS A 45 5.81 25.45 -4.74
N PRO A 46 5.76 26.19 -5.87
CA PRO A 46 4.90 27.36 -5.97
C PRO A 46 3.44 27.01 -5.68
N GLY A 47 2.78 27.80 -4.85
CA GLY A 47 1.40 27.55 -4.42
C GLY A 47 1.28 26.72 -3.14
N TRP A 48 2.38 26.19 -2.59
CA TRP A 48 2.36 25.55 -1.28
C TRP A 48 2.58 26.53 -0.14
N SER A 49 1.91 26.27 0.97
CA SER A 49 1.88 27.12 2.14
C SER A 49 1.97 26.30 3.42
N ASP A 50 2.63 26.83 4.44
CA ASP A 50 2.56 26.27 5.79
C ASP A 50 1.30 26.71 6.55
N SER A 51 0.59 27.72 6.03
CA SER A 51 -0.68 28.19 6.58
C SER A 51 -1.82 27.29 6.12
N GLN A 52 -2.64 26.86 7.08
CA GLN A 52 -3.86 26.10 6.79
C GLN A 52 -4.80 26.85 5.83
N PRO A 53 -5.60 26.11 5.03
CA PRO A 53 -6.64 26.72 4.20
C PRO A 53 -7.58 27.57 5.06
N ALA A 54 -7.93 28.76 4.58
CA ALA A 54 -8.74 29.71 5.35
C ALA A 54 -10.24 29.37 5.34
N GLY A 55 -10.70 28.69 4.30
CA GLY A 55 -12.10 28.38 4.08
C GLY A 55 -12.64 27.24 4.96
N THR A 56 -13.96 27.08 4.95
CA THR A 56 -14.67 26.23 5.91
C THR A 56 -14.39 24.75 5.66
N TRP A 57 -14.43 24.34 4.39
CA TRP A 57 -14.24 22.94 4.03
C TRP A 57 -12.78 22.54 4.12
N GLY A 58 -11.85 23.39 3.69
CA GLY A 58 -10.42 23.14 3.86
C GLY A 58 -10.06 22.89 5.32
N LYS A 59 -10.50 23.76 6.24
CA LYS A 59 -10.28 23.57 7.69
C LYS A 59 -10.88 22.27 8.20
N ARG A 60 -12.14 21.99 7.85
CA ARG A 60 -12.80 20.72 8.22
C ARG A 60 -12.00 19.51 7.75
N CYS A 61 -11.43 19.56 6.55
CA CYS A 61 -10.60 18.46 6.04
C CYS A 61 -9.32 18.30 6.85
N VAL A 62 -8.61 19.40 7.10
CA VAL A 62 -7.39 19.38 7.90
C VAL A 62 -7.64 18.81 9.29
N ASP A 63 -8.71 19.26 9.96
CA ASP A 63 -9.05 18.81 11.31
C ASP A 63 -9.52 17.34 11.32
N THR A 64 -10.36 16.95 10.36
CA THR A 64 -10.93 15.59 10.30
C THR A 64 -9.87 14.54 9.98
N TRP A 65 -8.97 14.81 9.04
CA TRP A 65 -7.94 13.86 8.59
C TRP A 65 -6.55 14.14 9.17
N CYS A 66 -6.41 15.11 10.07
CA CYS A 66 -5.11 15.52 10.64
C CYS A 66 -4.07 15.91 9.57
N LEU A 67 -4.49 16.47 8.43
CA LEU A 67 -3.57 16.80 7.33
C LEU A 67 -2.46 17.76 7.79
N LEU A 68 -1.25 17.54 7.30
CA LEU A 68 -0.07 18.32 7.68
C LEU A 68 0.28 19.35 6.61
N ALA A 69 1.03 20.39 7.02
CA ALA A 69 1.73 21.25 6.07
C ALA A 69 2.81 20.44 5.30
N PRO A 70 3.02 20.73 4.00
CA PRO A 70 2.44 21.85 3.26
C PRO A 70 0.98 21.66 2.84
N TYR A 71 0.26 22.77 2.67
CA TYR A 71 -1.07 22.84 2.08
C TYR A 71 -0.98 23.48 0.69
N ASP A 72 -1.67 22.91 -0.28
CA ASP A 72 -1.77 23.49 -1.62
C ASP A 72 -2.86 24.58 -1.63
N SER A 73 -2.41 25.82 -1.76
CA SER A 73 -3.28 27.02 -1.78
C SER A 73 -4.11 27.15 -3.06
N THR A 74 -3.79 26.38 -4.10
CA THR A 74 -4.54 26.38 -5.36
C THR A 74 -5.82 25.55 -5.27
N ILE A 75 -5.94 24.69 -4.25
CA ILE A 75 -7.13 23.88 -4.01
C ILE A 75 -8.29 24.79 -3.57
N THR A 76 -9.36 24.76 -4.34
CA THR A 76 -10.57 25.54 -4.10
C THR A 76 -11.42 24.96 -2.97
N GLU A 77 -12.23 25.80 -2.32
CA GLU A 77 -13.21 25.34 -1.32
C GLU A 77 -14.23 24.34 -1.86
N ALA A 78 -14.56 24.42 -3.15
CA ALA A 78 -15.44 23.45 -3.81
C ALA A 78 -14.78 22.06 -3.91
N GLN A 79 -13.47 22.02 -4.22
CA GLN A 79 -12.70 20.78 -4.23
C GLN A 79 -12.54 20.20 -2.82
N TRP A 80 -12.25 21.03 -1.81
CA TRP A 80 -12.22 20.59 -0.41
C TRP A 80 -13.57 20.05 0.05
N LYS A 81 -14.68 20.69 -0.35
CA LYS A 81 -16.03 20.19 -0.05
C LYS A 81 -16.25 18.81 -0.65
N LYS A 82 -15.93 18.64 -1.95
CA LYS A 82 -16.07 17.35 -2.66
C LYS A 82 -15.22 16.26 -1.99
N TYR A 83 -13.97 16.58 -1.65
CA TYR A 83 -13.08 15.71 -0.90
C TYR A 83 -13.69 15.32 0.45
N TYR A 84 -14.28 16.28 1.17
CA TYR A 84 -14.86 16.02 2.46
C TYR A 84 -16.06 15.07 2.38
N GLU A 85 -16.99 15.35 1.46
CA GLU A 85 -18.24 14.61 1.31
C GLU A 85 -18.04 13.17 0.83
N LEU A 86 -17.05 12.93 -0.04
CA LEU A 86 -16.74 11.59 -0.53
C LEU A 86 -15.94 10.75 0.47
N ASN A 87 -15.15 11.39 1.34
CA ASN A 87 -14.32 10.70 2.33
C ASN A 87 -14.96 10.61 3.72
N THR A 88 -16.08 11.29 3.95
CA THR A 88 -16.88 11.11 5.15
C THR A 88 -18.07 10.21 4.86
N LEU A 89 -18.19 9.14 5.65
CA LEU A 89 -19.18 8.05 5.62
C LEU A 89 -20.69 8.45 5.63
N ARG A 90 -21.05 9.69 5.30
CA ARG A 90 -22.45 10.17 5.28
C ARG A 90 -23.08 10.16 3.87
N GLY A 91 -22.33 9.86 2.82
CA GLY A 91 -22.76 10.06 1.43
C GLY A 91 -23.14 8.83 0.61
N GLY A 92 -22.97 7.61 1.11
CA GLY A 92 -23.32 6.41 0.37
C GLY A 92 -23.05 5.17 1.20
N ASN A 93 -23.94 4.20 1.11
CA ASN A 93 -23.74 2.86 1.63
C ASN A 93 -22.40 2.35 1.09
N SER A 94 -21.31 2.47 1.84
CA SER A 94 -20.26 1.48 1.70
C SER A 94 -20.91 0.22 2.22
N ASP A 95 -21.30 -0.66 1.31
CA ASP A 95 -21.68 -2.01 1.70
C ASP A 95 -20.59 -2.53 2.65
N PRO A 96 -20.97 -3.31 3.68
CA PRO A 96 -19.98 -3.93 4.56
C PRO A 96 -18.85 -4.51 3.71
N ILE A 97 -17.62 -4.47 4.21
CA ILE A 97 -16.57 -5.28 3.59
C ILE A 97 -17.07 -6.72 3.66
N GLU A 98 -17.58 -7.24 2.55
CA GLU A 98 -18.02 -8.61 2.41
C GLU A 98 -16.75 -9.46 2.43
N SER A 99 -16.25 -9.72 3.63
CA SER A 99 -15.19 -10.70 3.90
C SER A 99 -15.70 -12.14 3.77
N GLU A 100 -16.93 -12.32 3.29
CA GLU A 100 -17.50 -13.64 3.07
C GLU A 100 -16.57 -14.38 2.10
N GLU A 101 -15.98 -15.49 2.57
CA GLU A 101 -15.01 -16.37 1.91
C GLU A 101 -13.50 -16.12 2.15
N LEU A 102 -13.09 -15.03 2.80
CA LEU A 102 -11.70 -14.88 3.29
C LEU A 102 -11.68 -15.23 4.78
N ASP A 103 -11.17 -16.40 5.16
CA ASP A 103 -11.03 -16.87 6.56
C ASP A 103 -9.95 -16.08 7.35
N GLN A 104 -9.90 -14.75 7.15
CA GLN A 104 -8.92 -13.82 7.71
C GLN A 104 -9.59 -12.49 8.08
N PRO A 105 -9.30 -11.90 9.25
CA PRO A 105 -9.92 -10.64 9.67
C PRO A 105 -9.37 -9.45 8.85
N THR A 106 -10.13 -9.02 7.83
CA THR A 106 -9.76 -7.90 6.93
C THR A 106 -9.38 -6.62 7.67
N TRP A 107 -10.00 -6.36 8.83
CA TRP A 107 -9.67 -5.21 9.66
C TRP A 107 -8.25 -5.27 10.24
N THR A 108 -7.82 -6.44 10.71
CA THR A 108 -6.44 -6.65 11.18
C THR A 108 -5.45 -6.50 10.04
N VAL A 109 -5.79 -7.02 8.86
CA VAL A 109 -4.96 -6.86 7.64
C VAL A 109 -4.83 -5.39 7.23
N LEU A 110 -5.92 -4.61 7.35
CA LEU A 110 -5.90 -3.16 7.13
C LEU A 110 -4.98 -2.44 8.13
N GLU A 111 -5.04 -2.82 9.41
CA GLU A 111 -4.21 -2.27 10.47
C GLU A 111 -2.73 -2.56 10.22
N ASP A 112 -2.36 -3.82 9.98
CA ASP A 112 -0.99 -4.24 9.67
C ASP A 112 -0.43 -3.51 8.44
N SER A 113 -1.26 -3.35 7.41
CA SER A 113 -0.92 -2.58 6.20
C SER A 113 -0.64 -1.11 6.53
N SER A 114 -1.50 -0.48 7.32
CA SER A 114 -1.36 0.91 7.78
C SER A 114 -0.08 1.10 8.61
N GLU A 115 0.21 0.16 9.51
CA GLU A 115 1.44 0.13 10.30
C GLU A 115 2.68 -0.01 9.42
N ASN A 116 2.64 -0.89 8.42
CA ASN A 116 3.75 -1.08 7.47
C ASN A 116 4.05 0.22 6.70
N ILE A 117 3.01 0.94 6.25
CA ILE A 117 3.14 2.25 5.58
C ILE A 117 3.77 3.28 6.53
N ALA A 118 3.25 3.41 7.76
CA ALA A 118 3.77 4.35 8.75
C ALA A 118 5.22 4.02 9.17
N ALA A 119 5.53 2.73 9.32
CA ALA A 119 6.85 2.23 9.67
C ALA A 119 7.87 2.60 8.58
N ALA A 120 7.49 2.54 7.30
CA ALA A 120 8.35 2.97 6.21
C ALA A 120 8.81 4.43 6.39
N ILE A 121 7.94 5.34 6.87
CA ILE A 121 8.37 6.71 7.18
C ILE A 121 9.30 6.75 8.39
N MET A 122 8.98 6.02 9.46
CA MET A 122 9.78 5.95 10.68
C MET A 122 11.21 5.41 10.43
N GLY A 123 11.39 4.59 9.40
CA GLY A 123 12.70 4.05 9.01
C GLY A 123 13.51 4.91 8.03
N SER A 124 13.05 6.11 7.64
CA SER A 124 13.78 7.02 6.72
C SER A 124 14.93 7.77 7.42
N THR A 125 15.92 8.29 6.67
CA THR A 125 17.16 8.82 7.28
C THR A 125 17.35 10.33 7.25
N GLN A 126 16.75 11.05 6.28
CA GLN A 126 17.10 12.48 6.06
C GLN A 126 16.15 13.50 6.69
N LEU A 127 15.03 13.06 7.26
CA LEU A 127 14.15 13.96 8.01
C LEU A 127 14.67 14.09 9.45
N GLN A 128 15.52 15.09 9.70
CA GLN A 128 16.16 15.33 11.00
C GLN A 128 15.18 15.75 12.10
N ASP A 129 14.06 16.39 11.72
CA ASP A 129 12.98 16.70 12.64
C ASP A 129 12.21 15.41 13.00
N ALA A 130 12.60 14.81 14.12
CA ALA A 130 11.99 13.61 14.65
C ALA A 130 10.50 13.77 14.96
N ASN A 131 10.06 14.97 15.38
CA ASN A 131 8.66 15.23 15.70
C ASN A 131 7.82 15.31 14.42
N ARG A 132 8.30 16.00 13.39
CA ARG A 132 7.63 16.03 12.09
C ARG A 132 7.53 14.63 11.49
N LYS A 133 8.59 13.83 11.60
CA LYS A 133 8.59 12.44 11.15
C LYS A 133 7.52 11.58 11.82
N LYS A 134 7.38 11.70 13.16
CA LYS A 134 6.32 11.01 13.91
C LYS A 134 4.93 11.46 13.48
N ARG A 135 4.71 12.77 13.33
CA ARG A 135 3.43 13.31 12.87
C ARG A 135 3.04 12.76 11.50
N ILE A 136 3.97 12.71 10.54
CA ILE A 136 3.71 12.12 9.22
C ILE A 136 3.31 10.65 9.36
N ALA A 137 4.04 9.87 10.16
CA ALA A 137 3.70 8.46 10.40
C ALA A 137 2.31 8.28 11.03
N TYR A 138 1.93 9.13 11.99
CA TYR A 138 0.61 9.07 12.63
C TYR A 138 -0.54 9.38 11.70
N VAL A 139 -0.38 10.35 10.81
CA VAL A 139 -1.41 10.66 9.82
C VAL A 139 -1.58 9.49 8.86
N LEU A 140 -0.47 8.90 8.40
CA LEU A 140 -0.49 7.74 7.51
C LEU A 140 -1.20 6.51 8.08
N LEU A 141 -1.19 6.31 9.40
CA LEU A 141 -1.96 5.23 10.04
C LEU A 141 -3.47 5.32 9.75
N GLY A 142 -3.99 6.51 9.44
CA GLY A 142 -5.40 6.70 9.08
C GLY A 142 -5.64 7.17 7.66
N SER A 143 -4.59 7.38 6.86
CA SER A 143 -4.70 7.80 5.45
C SER A 143 -4.97 6.63 4.50
N PHE A 144 -4.90 5.39 4.98
CA PHE A 144 -5.09 4.17 4.19
C PHE A 144 -6.45 3.51 4.46
N TYR A 145 -7.15 3.06 3.42
CA TYR A 145 -8.39 2.28 3.57
C TYR A 145 -8.69 1.42 2.35
N TYR A 146 -9.43 0.33 2.58
CA TYR A 146 -10.03 -0.45 1.50
C TYR A 146 -11.28 0.23 0.95
N VAL A 147 -11.38 0.26 -0.37
CA VAL A 147 -12.57 0.65 -1.12
C VAL A 147 -13.45 -0.60 -1.35
N ARG A 148 -12.83 -1.73 -1.71
CA ARG A 148 -13.48 -3.02 -1.90
C ARG A 148 -12.46 -4.12 -1.65
N VAL A 149 -12.88 -5.20 -1.00
CA VAL A 149 -12.10 -6.43 -0.86
C VAL A 149 -13.02 -7.57 -1.23
N VAL A 150 -12.59 -8.41 -2.15
CA VAL A 150 -13.26 -9.66 -2.52
C VAL A 150 -12.20 -10.74 -2.56
N GLY A 151 -12.52 -11.94 -2.12
CA GLY A 151 -11.60 -13.06 -2.25
C GLY A 151 -12.24 -14.35 -1.80
N SER A 152 -11.58 -15.46 -2.09
CA SER A 152 -12.09 -16.78 -1.72
C SER A 152 -10.98 -17.70 -1.25
N ASP A 153 -11.23 -18.42 -0.16
CA ASP A 153 -10.36 -19.44 0.43
C ASP A 153 -10.69 -20.86 -0.07
N GLU A 154 -11.16 -21.01 -1.33
CA GLU A 154 -11.42 -22.32 -1.94
C GLU A 154 -10.12 -23.10 -2.27
N GLY A 155 -9.19 -23.17 -1.31
CA GLY A 155 -7.92 -23.89 -1.36
C GLY A 155 -8.02 -25.33 -0.84
N ASN A 156 -7.00 -26.13 -1.15
CA ASN A 156 -6.82 -27.50 -0.63
C ASN A 156 -6.09 -27.53 0.74
N GLY A 157 -6.04 -26.41 1.46
CA GLY A 157 -5.38 -26.30 2.76
C GLY A 157 -5.55 -24.91 3.39
N PRO A 158 -5.73 -24.81 4.71
CA PRO A 158 -5.93 -23.53 5.41
C PRO A 158 -4.62 -22.77 5.70
N PRO A 159 -4.65 -21.43 5.74
CA PRO A 159 -5.52 -20.50 5.02
C PRO A 159 -4.70 -19.75 3.96
N GLU A 160 -4.74 -20.21 2.71
CA GLU A 160 -4.09 -19.56 1.58
C GLU A 160 -5.20 -19.20 0.58
N PRO A 161 -5.55 -17.91 0.41
CA PRO A 161 -6.65 -17.54 -0.48
C PRO A 161 -6.34 -17.99 -1.90
N ARG A 162 -7.34 -18.52 -2.58
CA ARG A 162 -7.22 -18.89 -3.99
C ARG A 162 -7.37 -17.68 -4.91
N HIS A 163 -8.15 -16.70 -4.48
CA HIS A 163 -8.39 -15.45 -5.20
C HIS A 163 -8.44 -14.28 -4.21
N LEU A 164 -7.82 -13.16 -4.57
CA LEU A 164 -7.99 -11.86 -3.91
C LEU A 164 -8.13 -10.78 -4.97
N ASP A 165 -9.06 -9.87 -4.74
CA ASP A 165 -9.29 -8.67 -5.51
C ASP A 165 -9.48 -7.51 -4.53
N VAL A 166 -8.44 -6.70 -4.38
CA VAL A 166 -8.33 -5.65 -3.37
C VAL A 166 -8.24 -4.30 -4.06
N TYR A 167 -9.24 -3.46 -3.83
CA TYR A 167 -9.21 -2.04 -4.18
C TYR A 167 -8.99 -1.22 -2.93
N SER A 168 -7.99 -0.35 -2.96
CA SER A 168 -7.64 0.48 -1.82
C SER A 168 -7.21 1.87 -2.24
N ARG A 169 -7.17 2.78 -1.26
CA ARG A 169 -6.69 4.14 -1.46
C ARG A 169 -5.79 4.57 -0.33
N LEU A 170 -4.68 5.19 -0.69
CA LEU A 170 -3.74 5.84 0.22
C LEU A 170 -3.74 7.36 -0.03
N TYR A 171 -4.18 8.14 0.93
CA TYR A 171 -4.10 9.60 0.89
C TYR A 171 -2.70 10.10 1.26
N SER A 172 -2.29 11.22 0.67
CA SER A 172 -1.15 11.98 1.16
C SER A 172 -1.38 12.41 2.62
N PRO A 173 -0.36 12.38 3.49
CA PRO A 173 -0.46 12.94 4.83
C PRO A 173 -0.46 14.48 4.84
N PHE A 174 -0.24 15.11 3.68
CA PHE A 174 -0.18 16.56 3.53
C PHE A 174 -1.46 17.12 2.92
N GLY A 175 -1.73 18.40 3.16
CA GLY A 175 -2.86 19.12 2.57
C GLY A 175 -2.69 19.48 1.10
N ILE A 176 -2.02 18.63 0.32
CA ILE A 176 -1.76 18.82 -1.11
C ILE A 176 -2.81 18.14 -2.01
N GLY A 177 -3.78 17.44 -1.42
CA GLY A 177 -4.94 16.91 -2.13
C GLY A 177 -4.63 15.75 -3.06
N THR A 178 -3.57 14.97 -2.83
CA THR A 178 -3.20 13.82 -3.67
C THR A 178 -3.52 12.50 -2.99
N SER A 179 -3.70 11.47 -3.81
CA SER A 179 -3.84 10.08 -3.35
C SER A 179 -3.33 9.09 -4.39
N VAL A 180 -3.20 7.85 -3.98
CA VAL A 180 -2.89 6.71 -4.84
C VAL A 180 -3.98 5.68 -4.68
N ASP A 181 -4.65 5.35 -5.78
CA ASP A 181 -5.54 4.20 -5.85
C ASP A 181 -4.71 2.97 -6.18
N LEU A 182 -4.99 1.86 -5.53
CA LEU A 182 -4.30 0.59 -5.74
C LEU A 182 -5.33 -0.48 -6.03
N HIS A 183 -5.01 -1.35 -6.98
CA HIS A 183 -5.79 -2.54 -7.28
C HIS A 183 -4.84 -3.75 -7.32
N TYR A 184 -5.02 -4.65 -6.36
CA TYR A 184 -4.27 -5.90 -6.28
C TYR A 184 -5.18 -7.06 -6.66
N GLU A 185 -4.78 -7.75 -7.72
CA GLU A 185 -5.42 -8.97 -8.20
C GLU A 185 -4.48 -10.14 -7.99
N TYR A 186 -4.97 -11.17 -7.32
CA TYR A 186 -4.26 -12.39 -7.04
C TYR A 186 -5.13 -13.59 -7.35
N TYR A 187 -4.55 -14.56 -8.03
CA TYR A 187 -5.16 -15.85 -8.27
C TYR A 187 -4.09 -16.92 -8.27
N HIS A 188 -4.31 -18.00 -7.53
CA HIS A 188 -3.42 -19.14 -7.54
C HIS A 188 -4.21 -20.43 -7.42
N ARG A 189 -4.19 -21.23 -8.49
CA ARG A 189 -4.77 -22.56 -8.52
C ARG A 189 -3.64 -23.57 -8.72
N ARG A 190 -3.64 -24.64 -7.92
CA ARG A 190 -2.82 -25.81 -8.22
C ARG A 190 -3.65 -26.82 -8.98
N ARG A 191 -3.20 -27.24 -10.16
CA ARG A 191 -3.86 -28.29 -10.95
C ARG A 191 -3.06 -29.60 -10.88
N SER A 192 -3.74 -30.74 -10.82
CA SER A 192 -3.09 -32.04 -10.59
C SER A 192 -2.23 -32.51 -11.76
N GLN A 193 -1.03 -33.02 -11.44
CA GLN A 193 -0.07 -33.91 -12.15
C GLN A 193 0.23 -33.77 -13.67
N ARG A 194 -0.53 -33.04 -14.47
CA ARG A 194 -0.29 -32.85 -15.93
C ARG A 194 -0.74 -31.50 -16.49
N GLN A 195 -1.21 -30.58 -15.65
CA GLN A 195 -1.60 -29.23 -16.04
C GLN A 195 -0.69 -28.25 -15.30
N ASN A 196 -0.26 -27.21 -16.02
CA ASN A 196 0.44 -26.05 -15.49
C ASN A 196 -0.44 -25.36 -14.43
N ASP A 197 0.18 -24.66 -13.48
CA ASP A 197 -0.52 -24.26 -12.26
C ASP A 197 -1.67 -23.27 -12.54
N GLU A 198 -1.52 -22.12 -13.17
CA GLU A 198 -2.42 -20.95 -13.11
C GLU A 198 -2.17 -20.10 -11.87
N ARG A 199 -1.22 -19.19 -12.05
CA ARG A 199 -0.86 -18.15 -11.09
C ARG A 199 -0.91 -16.78 -11.75
N LEU A 200 -1.48 -15.82 -11.03
CA LEU A 200 -1.55 -14.41 -11.35
C LEU A 200 -1.34 -13.61 -10.06
N ALA A 201 -0.48 -12.61 -10.10
CA ALA A 201 -0.33 -11.62 -9.04
C ALA A 201 0.03 -10.27 -9.67
N THR A 202 -0.92 -9.34 -9.71
CA THR A 202 -0.73 -8.04 -10.33
C THR A 202 -1.16 -6.94 -9.38
N LEU A 203 -0.28 -5.98 -9.13
CA LEU A 203 -0.61 -4.73 -8.45
C LEU A 203 -0.56 -3.59 -9.47
N THR A 204 -1.70 -2.93 -9.65
CA THR A 204 -1.80 -1.68 -10.41
C THR A 204 -2.03 -0.50 -9.46
N ALA A 205 -1.63 0.69 -9.91
CA ALA A 205 -1.78 1.90 -9.14
C ALA A 205 -2.13 3.09 -10.04
N LYS A 206 -2.97 3.99 -9.56
CA LYS A 206 -3.33 5.23 -10.26
C LYS A 206 -3.08 6.44 -9.37
N LEU A 207 -2.29 7.39 -9.86
CA LEU A 207 -2.08 8.66 -9.17
C LEU A 207 -3.33 9.53 -9.31
N ARG A 208 -3.76 10.12 -8.20
CA ARG A 208 -4.95 10.97 -8.11
C ARG A 208 -4.61 12.32 -7.51
N THR A 209 -5.36 13.31 -7.97
CA THR A 209 -5.44 14.65 -7.41
C THR A 209 -6.82 14.89 -6.83
N ILE A 210 -7.00 16.02 -6.15
CA ILE A 210 -8.29 16.36 -5.54
C ILE A 210 -9.37 16.60 -6.59
N ALA A 211 -8.99 16.91 -7.84
CA ALA A 211 -9.92 17.00 -8.96
C ALA A 211 -10.55 15.63 -9.29
N ASP A 212 -9.81 14.54 -9.07
CA ASP A 212 -10.22 13.16 -9.37
C ASP A 212 -11.09 12.54 -8.27
N CYS A 213 -11.48 13.31 -7.25
CA CYS A 213 -12.36 12.83 -6.20
C CYS A 213 -13.68 12.31 -6.81
N GLY A 214 -13.99 11.03 -6.61
CA GLY A 214 -15.18 10.37 -7.14
C GLY A 214 -15.01 9.75 -8.54
N ALA A 215 -13.80 9.75 -9.10
CA ALA A 215 -13.50 9.00 -10.32
C ALA A 215 -13.47 7.48 -10.05
N GLU A 216 -13.83 6.69 -11.06
CA GLU A 216 -13.89 5.22 -10.99
C GLU A 216 -12.53 4.59 -10.63
N SER A 217 -12.58 3.48 -9.89
CA SER A 217 -11.40 2.69 -9.51
C SER A 217 -10.60 2.24 -10.75
N PRO A 218 -9.27 2.02 -10.62
CA PRO A 218 -8.49 1.46 -11.71
C PRO A 218 -9.00 0.05 -12.05
N SER A 219 -9.48 -0.19 -13.27
CA SER A 219 -9.78 -1.54 -13.78
C SER A 219 -8.56 -2.11 -14.50
N GLN A 220 -8.31 -3.41 -14.33
CA GLN A 220 -7.53 -4.19 -15.29
C GLN A 220 -8.49 -4.68 -16.37
N SER A 221 -8.20 -4.31 -17.63
CA SER A 221 -8.89 -4.68 -18.87
C SER A 221 -10.23 -4.00 -19.18
N GLU A 222 -10.32 -3.42 -20.38
CA GLU A 222 -10.98 -4.12 -21.47
C GLU A 222 -9.92 -4.35 -22.56
N ASP A 223 -10.05 -5.44 -23.32
CA ASP A 223 -9.28 -5.66 -24.55
C ASP A 223 -9.28 -4.37 -25.38
N ASN A 224 -8.13 -3.70 -25.49
CA ASN A 224 -7.93 -2.63 -26.46
C ASN A 224 -7.85 -3.24 -27.86
N SER A 225 -8.97 -3.79 -28.34
CA SER A 225 -9.25 -3.94 -29.76
C SER A 225 -9.93 -2.70 -30.34
N ASP A 226 -10.26 -1.70 -29.52
CA ASP A 226 -10.81 -0.43 -29.98
C ASP A 226 -9.83 0.72 -29.70
N GLU A 227 -9.42 1.37 -30.78
CA GLU A 227 -8.41 2.44 -30.87
C GLU A 227 -8.84 3.78 -30.21
N GLU A 228 -9.65 3.77 -29.14
CA GLU A 228 -10.17 5.00 -28.49
C GLU A 228 -10.26 4.97 -26.95
N ALA A 229 -9.57 4.06 -26.25
CA ALA A 229 -9.37 4.24 -24.82
C ALA A 229 -8.27 5.29 -24.60
N GLU A 230 -8.65 6.50 -24.15
CA GLU A 230 -7.69 7.48 -23.61
C GLU A 230 -6.84 6.78 -22.54
N ASP A 231 -5.60 6.43 -22.90
CA ASP A 231 -4.56 5.97 -21.98
C ASP A 231 -4.61 6.89 -20.76
N SER A 232 -5.10 6.39 -19.62
CA SER A 232 -5.22 7.25 -18.46
C SER A 232 -3.80 7.58 -17.98
N ASP A 233 -3.33 8.79 -18.27
CA ASP A 233 -1.95 9.31 -18.17
C ASP A 233 -1.21 9.09 -16.82
N ASN A 234 -1.86 8.45 -15.84
CA ASN A 234 -1.43 8.30 -14.46
C ASN A 234 -1.65 6.88 -13.87
N ALA A 235 -1.99 5.87 -14.68
CA ALA A 235 -2.13 4.48 -14.26
C ALA A 235 -0.87 3.65 -14.58
N TYR A 236 -0.46 2.78 -13.66
CA TYR A 236 0.78 2.02 -13.75
C TYR A 236 0.61 0.59 -13.23
N VAL A 237 1.21 -0.37 -13.92
CA VAL A 237 1.45 -1.71 -13.36
C VAL A 237 2.70 -1.63 -12.47
N ILE A 238 2.52 -1.77 -11.16
CA ILE A 238 3.61 -1.75 -10.18
C ILE A 238 4.44 -3.02 -10.30
N PHE A 239 3.75 -4.17 -10.27
CA PHE A 239 4.31 -5.44 -10.66
C PHE A 239 3.21 -6.34 -11.23
N GLY A 240 3.61 -7.30 -12.06
CA GLY A 240 2.78 -8.38 -12.53
C GLY A 240 3.60 -9.67 -12.53
N GLY A 241 2.99 -10.76 -12.09
CA GLY A 241 3.52 -12.11 -12.17
C GLY A 241 2.46 -13.02 -12.76
N GLN A 242 2.79 -13.71 -13.83
CA GLN A 242 1.89 -14.68 -14.46
C GLN A 242 2.68 -15.93 -14.85
N GLU A 243 2.04 -17.09 -14.80
CA GLU A 243 2.65 -18.30 -15.35
C GLU A 243 2.98 -18.10 -16.84
N ASP A 244 4.23 -18.33 -17.22
CA ASP A 244 4.56 -18.47 -18.64
C ASP A 244 4.11 -19.86 -19.10
N GLY A 245 3.59 -20.00 -20.31
CA GLY A 245 3.03 -21.26 -20.82
C GLY A 245 3.99 -22.46 -20.85
N ASN A 246 5.24 -22.27 -20.39
CA ASN A 246 6.27 -23.30 -20.23
C ASN A 246 6.51 -23.68 -18.75
N GLY A 247 5.63 -23.26 -17.83
CA GLY A 247 5.72 -23.55 -16.40
C GLY A 247 6.68 -22.63 -15.61
N GLY A 248 7.21 -21.58 -16.25
CA GLY A 248 8.00 -20.54 -15.60
C GLY A 248 7.13 -19.38 -15.09
N LEU A 249 7.77 -18.37 -14.50
CA LEU A 249 7.11 -17.15 -14.04
C LEU A 249 7.55 -15.98 -14.95
N SER A 250 6.61 -15.42 -15.69
CA SER A 250 6.79 -14.14 -16.35
C SER A 250 6.54 -13.02 -15.35
N THR A 251 7.54 -12.16 -15.14
CA THR A 251 7.42 -11.01 -14.22
C THR A 251 7.63 -9.68 -14.94
N HIS A 252 6.75 -8.73 -14.68
CA HIS A 252 6.90 -7.32 -15.04
C HIS A 252 7.06 -6.48 -13.77
N PHE A 253 8.01 -5.55 -13.76
CA PHE A 253 8.28 -4.68 -12.61
C PHE A 253 8.48 -3.24 -13.05
N ILE A 254 7.80 -2.32 -12.37
CA ILE A 254 7.99 -0.88 -12.56
C ILE A 254 9.45 -0.46 -12.34
N ASN A 255 9.83 0.70 -12.85
CA ASN A 255 11.18 1.26 -12.76
C ASN A 255 11.32 2.32 -11.64
N GLU A 256 12.55 2.71 -11.32
CA GLU A 256 12.83 3.71 -10.27
C GLU A 256 12.32 5.12 -10.59
N VAL A 257 12.18 5.48 -11.87
CA VAL A 257 11.71 6.80 -12.28
C VAL A 257 10.23 6.95 -11.95
N THR A 258 9.43 5.93 -12.23
CA THR A 258 8.00 5.91 -11.90
C THR A 258 7.77 5.81 -10.40
N LEU A 259 8.59 5.04 -9.65
CA LEU A 259 8.51 5.02 -8.18
C LEU A 259 8.71 6.41 -7.56
N LYS A 260 9.56 7.26 -8.16
CA LYS A 260 9.71 8.67 -7.73
C LYS A 260 8.49 9.53 -8.03
N GLN A 261 7.64 9.16 -8.99
CA GLN A 261 6.37 9.85 -9.23
C GLN A 261 5.37 9.56 -8.10
N PHE A 262 5.31 8.31 -7.61
CA PHE A 262 4.52 7.97 -6.40
C PHE A 262 5.01 8.73 -5.17
N GLU A 263 6.33 8.79 -4.95
CA GLU A 263 6.90 9.58 -3.86
C GLU A 263 6.54 11.07 -3.98
N SER A 264 6.67 11.61 -5.19
CA SER A 264 6.34 13.01 -5.48
C SER A 264 4.86 13.31 -5.28
N SER A 265 3.98 12.38 -5.64
CA SER A 265 2.54 12.52 -5.46
C SER A 265 2.16 12.45 -3.98
N LEU A 266 2.62 11.43 -3.25
CA LEU A 266 2.25 11.24 -1.84
C LEU A 266 2.92 12.23 -0.90
N PHE A 267 4.20 12.54 -1.12
CA PHE A 267 5.01 13.28 -0.16
C PHE A 267 5.55 14.60 -0.68
N GLY A 268 5.34 14.92 -1.97
CA GLY A 268 5.88 16.14 -2.55
C GLY A 268 7.38 16.14 -2.73
N THR A 269 8.03 14.97 -2.63
CA THR A 269 9.49 14.85 -2.63
C THR A 269 9.97 13.85 -3.66
N LYS A 270 11.23 13.98 -4.07
CA LYS A 270 11.89 12.98 -4.91
C LYS A 270 13.25 12.62 -4.30
N GLY A 271 13.44 11.35 -4.00
CA GLY A 271 14.68 10.82 -3.42
C GLY A 271 14.81 11.03 -1.91
N TRP A 272 13.75 11.43 -1.20
CA TRP A 272 13.72 11.35 0.27
C TRP A 272 13.69 9.89 0.71
N LEU A 273 12.84 9.09 0.05
CA LEU A 273 12.70 7.66 0.29
C LEU A 273 13.44 6.86 -0.80
N SER A 274 14.05 5.75 -0.43
CA SER A 274 14.55 4.81 -1.44
C SER A 274 13.40 4.20 -2.25
N SER A 275 13.71 3.76 -3.46
CA SER A 275 12.79 2.94 -4.26
C SER A 275 12.28 1.73 -3.49
N ARG A 276 13.12 1.13 -2.62
CA ARG A 276 12.70 0.03 -1.75
C ARG A 276 11.63 0.44 -0.74
N LYS A 277 11.75 1.62 -0.11
CA LYS A 277 10.70 2.13 0.78
C LYS A 277 9.40 2.42 0.05
N MET A 278 9.48 2.99 -1.14
CA MET A 278 8.27 3.22 -1.95
C MET A 278 7.61 1.89 -2.33
N VAL A 279 8.38 0.85 -2.63
CA VAL A 279 7.85 -0.51 -2.83
C VAL A 279 7.18 -1.04 -1.56
N ASP A 280 7.82 -0.92 -0.39
CA ASP A 280 7.22 -1.35 0.87
C ASP A 280 5.86 -0.63 1.12
N ILE A 281 5.77 0.68 0.84
CA ILE A 281 4.54 1.47 0.97
C ILE A 281 3.47 1.01 -0.02
N LEU A 282 3.83 0.81 -1.30
CA LEU A 282 2.86 0.43 -2.34
C LEU A 282 2.33 -0.99 -2.14
N LEU A 283 3.19 -1.94 -1.73
CA LEU A 283 2.74 -3.31 -1.43
C LEU A 283 1.83 -3.34 -0.21
N ALA A 284 2.20 -2.64 0.86
CA ALA A 284 1.35 -2.53 2.04
C ALA A 284 0.02 -1.83 1.71
N GLY A 285 0.06 -0.74 0.93
CA GLY A 285 -1.16 -0.08 0.45
C GLY A 285 -2.00 -0.98 -0.44
N GLY A 286 -1.43 -1.89 -1.21
CA GLY A 286 -2.19 -2.83 -2.04
C GLY A 286 -2.75 -4.03 -1.26
N GLY A 287 -2.40 -4.19 0.01
CA GLY A 287 -2.69 -5.43 0.76
C GLY A 287 -1.86 -6.64 0.31
N VAL A 288 -0.80 -6.42 -0.47
CA VAL A 288 0.04 -7.49 -1.03
C VAL A 288 0.91 -8.10 0.07
N LEU A 289 0.98 -9.43 0.12
CA LEU A 289 1.67 -10.22 1.15
C LEU A 289 1.04 -10.08 2.54
N GLN A 290 -0.22 -9.61 2.62
CA GLN A 290 -0.92 -9.45 3.90
C GLN A 290 -2.01 -10.51 4.11
N TYR A 291 -2.35 -11.28 3.08
CA TYR A 291 -3.45 -12.24 3.09
C TYR A 291 -2.97 -13.70 3.01
N HIS A 292 -1.84 -14.04 3.64
CA HIS A 292 -1.29 -15.41 3.64
C HIS A 292 -1.24 -16.07 2.25
N GLU A 293 -0.93 -15.29 1.21
CA GLU A 293 -0.93 -15.77 -0.18
C GLU A 293 0.06 -16.94 -0.37
N ALA A 294 -0.37 -17.99 -1.08
CA ALA A 294 0.43 -19.19 -1.33
C ALA A 294 1.66 -18.91 -2.21
N ASP A 295 1.42 -18.14 -3.28
CA ASP A 295 2.44 -17.74 -4.25
C ASP A 295 2.84 -16.29 -4.02
N THR A 296 4.04 -16.12 -3.49
CA THR A 296 4.63 -14.81 -3.19
C THR A 296 5.77 -14.46 -4.14
N GLU A 297 6.07 -15.31 -5.13
CA GLU A 297 7.31 -15.25 -5.92
C GLU A 297 7.48 -13.91 -6.64
N ALA A 298 6.41 -13.42 -7.29
CA ALA A 298 6.43 -12.16 -8.04
C ALA A 298 6.64 -10.95 -7.13
N ALA A 299 5.86 -10.85 -6.04
CA ALA A 299 5.94 -9.74 -5.09
C ALA A 299 7.29 -9.72 -4.34
N VAL A 300 7.81 -10.88 -3.93
CA VAL A 300 9.12 -11.01 -3.29
C VAL A 300 10.26 -10.67 -4.27
N SER A 301 10.15 -11.08 -5.53
CA SER A 301 11.10 -10.71 -6.58
C SER A 301 11.10 -9.20 -6.84
N PHE A 302 9.92 -8.57 -6.86
CA PHE A 302 9.78 -7.12 -6.96
C PHE A 302 10.45 -6.39 -5.80
N LEU A 303 10.18 -6.82 -4.56
CA LEU A 303 10.84 -6.30 -3.35
C LEU A 303 12.36 -6.36 -3.48
N ASN A 304 12.89 -7.50 -3.90
CA ASN A 304 14.33 -7.76 -3.96
C ASN A 304 15.06 -7.02 -5.08
N LYS A 305 14.34 -6.44 -6.06
CA LYS A 305 14.90 -5.60 -7.14
C LYS A 305 15.57 -4.34 -6.59
N PHE A 306 15.03 -3.77 -5.51
CA PHE A 306 15.46 -2.48 -4.97
C PHE A 306 16.18 -2.60 -3.63
N GLN A 307 17.01 -1.59 -3.32
CA GLN A 307 17.72 -1.51 -2.05
C GLN A 307 17.33 -0.24 -1.28
N TYR A 308 17.39 -0.35 0.04
CA TYR A 308 17.34 0.80 0.94
C TYR A 308 18.52 1.75 0.70
N PHE A 309 18.29 3.04 0.97
CA PHE A 309 19.40 3.97 1.10
C PHE A 309 20.22 3.65 2.35
N THR A 310 21.45 4.16 2.38
CA THR A 310 22.33 3.92 3.54
C THR A 310 21.70 4.49 4.81
N GLY A 311 21.56 3.64 5.84
CA GLY A 311 20.97 3.96 7.14
C GLY A 311 19.45 3.76 7.23
N GLU A 312 18.76 3.53 6.11
CA GLU A 312 17.33 3.21 6.13
C GLU A 312 17.08 1.78 6.63
N ASN A 313 15.92 1.57 7.23
CA ASN A 313 15.44 0.26 7.68
C ASN A 313 13.89 0.20 7.59
N THR A 314 13.28 -0.91 7.98
CA THR A 314 11.82 -1.09 7.93
C THR A 314 11.04 -0.15 8.84
N GLY A 315 11.68 0.42 9.88
CA GLY A 315 11.08 1.35 10.83
C GLY A 315 10.11 0.74 11.85
N LYS A 316 9.78 -0.56 11.76
CA LYS A 316 8.84 -1.24 12.68
C LYS A 316 9.23 -1.06 14.16
N ARG A 317 10.51 -1.24 14.49
CA ARG A 317 11.03 -1.05 15.85
C ARG A 317 10.91 0.40 16.35
N ALA A 318 10.99 1.36 15.45
CA ALA A 318 10.85 2.78 15.79
C ALA A 318 9.39 3.20 15.92
N LEU A 319 8.47 2.54 15.20
CA LEU A 319 7.03 2.80 15.27
C LEU A 319 6.37 2.14 16.49
N ALA A 320 6.77 0.91 16.86
CA ALA A 320 6.10 0.14 17.92
C ALA A 320 5.93 0.89 19.27
N PRO A 321 6.92 1.63 19.79
CA PRO A 321 6.72 2.43 21.01
C PRO A 321 5.69 3.54 20.84
N GLU A 322 5.55 4.09 19.63
CA GLU A 322 4.60 5.14 19.34
C GLU A 322 3.19 4.60 19.20
N ILE A 323 2.99 3.45 18.54
CA ILE A 323 1.71 2.72 18.56
C ILE A 323 1.33 2.43 20.01
N LYS A 324 2.24 1.86 20.79
CA LYS A 324 1.99 1.58 22.21
C LYS A 324 1.58 2.83 23.01
N ARG A 325 2.13 4.01 22.70
CA ARG A 325 1.70 5.28 23.32
C ARG A 325 0.32 5.72 22.87
N MET A 326 -0.02 5.55 21.59
CA MET A 326 -1.35 5.86 21.08
C MET A 326 -2.41 4.93 21.68
N VAL A 327 -2.04 3.66 21.93
CA VAL A 327 -2.90 2.63 22.53
C VAL A 327 -3.03 2.78 24.06
N LEU A 328 -1.94 3.05 24.77
CA LEU A 328 -1.93 3.20 26.23
C LEU A 328 -2.21 4.63 26.71
N GLY A 329 -2.30 5.59 25.79
CA GLY A 329 -2.51 7.00 26.11
C GLY A 329 -3.92 7.27 26.60
N GLU A 330 -4.09 7.35 27.92
CA GLU A 330 -4.93 8.39 28.51
C GLU A 330 -4.64 9.72 27.79
N PRO A 331 -5.66 10.47 27.37
CA PRO A 331 -5.42 11.54 26.44
C PRO A 331 -4.83 12.74 27.21
N ASP A 332 -3.62 13.16 26.86
CA ASP A 332 -3.13 14.54 27.10
C ASP A 332 -3.94 15.59 26.29
N ILE A 333 -5.07 15.17 25.74
CA ILE A 333 -6.00 15.95 24.93
C ILE A 333 -7.36 15.84 25.64
N PRO A 334 -8.03 16.95 25.97
CA PRO A 334 -9.35 16.91 26.61
C PRO A 334 -10.31 15.98 25.85
N ALA A 335 -11.12 15.21 26.59
CA ALA A 335 -12.08 14.24 26.03
C ALA A 335 -13.08 14.85 25.01
N ASP A 336 -13.21 16.18 25.00
CA ASP A 336 -14.07 16.94 24.09
C ASP A 336 -13.36 17.39 22.79
N SER A 337 -12.07 17.07 22.62
CA SER A 337 -11.35 17.35 21.37
C SER A 337 -11.75 16.29 20.32
N PRO A 338 -12.19 16.68 19.11
CA PRO A 338 -12.52 15.73 18.07
C PRO A 338 -11.26 14.93 17.69
N TYR A 339 -11.25 13.63 18.01
CA TYR A 339 -10.23 12.72 17.49
C TYR A 339 -10.26 12.78 15.96
N CYS A 340 -9.12 13.06 15.33
CA CYS A 340 -9.04 12.93 13.88
C CYS A 340 -9.11 11.45 13.47
N VAL A 341 -9.55 11.18 12.24
CA VAL A 341 -9.82 9.83 11.71
C VAL A 341 -8.68 8.83 11.97
N PRO A 342 -7.39 9.18 11.81
CA PRO A 342 -6.29 8.27 12.18
C PRO A 342 -6.27 7.85 13.65
N GLN A 343 -6.49 8.79 14.57
CA GLN A 343 -6.52 8.52 16.00
C GLN A 343 -7.76 7.72 16.40
N ARG A 344 -8.90 8.02 15.76
CA ARG A 344 -10.16 7.33 16.01
C ARG A 344 -10.17 5.90 15.46
N ARG A 345 -9.52 5.65 14.32
CA ARG A 345 -9.38 4.29 13.75
C ARG A 345 -8.51 3.39 14.61
N LEU A 346 -7.36 3.89 15.08
CA LEU A 346 -6.52 3.16 16.04
C LEU A 346 -7.27 2.87 17.35
N TRP A 347 -8.08 3.81 17.82
CA TRP A 347 -8.92 3.59 19.00
C TRP A 347 -10.04 2.56 18.77
N LEU A 348 -10.76 2.64 17.63
CA LEU A 348 -11.83 1.70 17.28
C LEU A 348 -11.31 0.29 16.98
N ALA A 349 -10.13 0.17 16.35
CA ALA A 349 -9.51 -1.12 16.05
C ALA A 349 -9.29 -1.98 17.29
N HIS A 350 -9.05 -1.35 18.44
CA HIS A 350 -8.79 -2.02 19.71
C HIS A 350 -10.03 -2.29 20.57
N GLN A 351 -11.21 -1.81 20.16
CA GLN A 351 -12.47 -2.13 20.85
C GLN A 351 -13.22 -3.33 20.27
N GLY A 352 -12.90 -3.71 19.03
CA GLY A 352 -13.28 -5.01 18.45
C GLY A 352 -12.29 -6.09 18.85
#